data_AF-A0A1I1M249-F1
#
_entry.id   AF-A0A1I1M249-F1
#
_cell.length_a   1.000
_cell.length_b   1.000
_cell.length_c   1.000
_cell.angle_alpha   90.00
_cell.angle_beta   90.00
_cell.angle_gamma   90.00
#
_symmetry.space_group_name_H-M   'P 1'
#
loop_
_entity.id
_entity.type
_entity.pdbx_description
1 polymer ?
#
loop_
_entity_poly.entity_id
_entity_poly.type
_entity_poly.pdbx_seq_one_letter_code
_entity_poly.pdbx_strand_id
1 'polypeptide(L)' 'MFDLIGDVLMRAETVKLTAFGSLQVRSRAERVGRNPRTGTEHKISPRHTVVFTPSAQLRDLLNPEALPDKISKSA' A
#
# COMPACT_ATOMS: atom_id res chain seq x y z
N MET A 1 -16.16 -11.67 3.94
CA MET A 1 -15.09 -10.81 4.51
C MET A 1 -14.42 -10.00 3.40
N PHE A 2 -13.81 -10.64 2.40
CA PHE A 2 -13.18 -9.92 1.29
C PHE A 2 -14.17 -9.10 0.44
N ASP A 3 -15.43 -9.54 0.33
CA ASP A 3 -16.48 -8.78 -0.36
C ASP A 3 -16.72 -7.43 0.30
N LEU A 4 -16.81 -7.41 1.64
CA LEU A 4 -16.96 -6.18 2.42
C LEU A 4 -15.76 -5.23 2.23
N ILE A 5 -14.54 -5.78 2.17
CA ILE A 5 -13.35 -4.99 1.86
C ILE A 5 -13.46 -4.38 0.45
N GLY A 6 -13.93 -5.17 -0.52
CA GLY A 6 -14.20 -4.72 -1.88
C GLY A 6 -15.19 -3.57 -1.92
N ASP A 7 -16.33 -3.70 -1.25
CA ASP A 7 -17.39 -2.68 -1.21
C ASP A 7 -16.90 -1.35 -0.63
N VAL A 8 -16.12 -1.38 0.46
CA VAL A 8 -15.55 -0.17 1.07
C VAL A 8 -14.53 0.48 0.13
N LEU A 9 -13.68 -0.31 -0.53
CA LEU A 9 -12.71 0.22 -1.50
C LEU A 9 -13.39 0.80 -2.75
N MET A 10 -14.49 0.21 -3.22
CA MET A 10 -15.27 0.76 -4.35
C MET A 10 -15.85 2.15 -4.03
N ARG A 11 -16.10 2.44 -2.76
CA ARG A 11 -16.50 3.77 -2.26
C ARG A 11 -15.33 4.73 -2.08
N ALA A 12 -14.12 4.34 -2.46
CA ALA A 12 -12.85 5.05 -2.22
C ALA A 12 -12.54 5.30 -0.74
N GLU A 13 -13.14 4.52 0.16
CA GLU A 13 -12.89 4.59 1.59
C GLU A 13 -11.68 3.73 1.99
N THR A 14 -11.11 4.02 3.16
CA THR A 14 -9.93 3.30 3.66
C THR A 14 -10.35 2.16 4.58
N VAL A 15 -9.89 0.95 4.28
CA VAL A 15 -10.05 -0.20 5.18
C VAL A 15 -8.84 -0.27 6.10
N LYS A 16 -9.06 -0.23 7.42
CA LYS A 16 -8.01 -0.41 8.43
C LYS A 16 -8.17 -1.79 9.06
N LEU A 17 -7.08 -2.56 9.04
CA LEU A 17 -6.97 -3.87 9.66
C LEU A 17 -5.98 -3.75 10.81
N THR A 18 -6.48 -3.79 12.05
CA THR A 18 -5.68 -3.68 13.28
C THR A 18 -4.53 -4.68 13.27
N ALA A 19 -3.36 -4.26 13.73
CA ALA A 19 -2.09 -5.02 13.71
C ALA A 19 -1.57 -5.42 12.31
N PHE A 20 -2.35 -5.30 11.24
CA PHE A 20 -1.96 -5.72 9.89
C PHE A 20 -1.58 -4.56 8.97
N GLY A 21 -2.45 -3.56 8.82
CA GLY A 21 -2.19 -2.41 7.96
C GLY A 21 -3.45 -1.74 7.44
N SER A 22 -3.31 -0.93 6.38
CA SER A 22 -4.43 -0.25 5.73
C SER A 22 -4.44 -0.46 4.22
N LEU A 23 -5.64 -0.57 3.65
CA LEU A 23 -5.91 -0.59 2.22
C LEU A 23 -6.58 0.72 1.84
N GLN A 24 -6.03 1.41 0.85
CA GLN A 24 -6.54 2.70 0.38
C GLN A 24 -6.55 2.75 -1.14
N VAL A 25 -7.57 3.37 -1.73
CA VAL A 25 -7.60 3.66 -3.16
C VAL A 25 -6.77 4.91 -3.45
N ARG A 26 -5.93 4.84 -4.48
CA ARG A 26 -5.15 5.96 -4.99
C ARG A 26 -5.44 6.16 -6.47
N SER A 27 -5.73 7.40 -6.85
CA SER A 27 -5.79 7.80 -8.25
C SER A 27 -4.38 7.98 -8.80
N ARG A 28 -4.12 7.39 -9.95
CA ARG A 28 -2.89 7.57 -10.72
C ARG A 28 -3.20 8.41 -11.94
N ALA A 29 -2.47 9.50 -12.10
CA ALA A 29 -2.56 10.34 -13.28
C ALA A 29 -2.04 9.60 -14.52
N GLU A 30 -2.43 10.11 -15.68
CA GLU A 30 -1.83 9.71 -16.94
C GLU A 30 -0.31 9.96 -16.89
N ARG A 31 0.46 9.04 -17.47
CA ARG A 31 1.91 9.21 -17.62
C ARG A 31 2.42 8.47 -18.84
N VAL A 32 3.57 8.88 -19.34
CA VAL A 32 4.28 8.13 -20.38
C VAL A 32 5.15 7.06 -19.73
N GLY A 33 4.94 5.81 -20.14
CA GLY A 33 5.82 4.70 -19.84
C GLY A 33 6.61 4.28 -21.07
N ARG A 34 7.52 3.32 -20.90
CA ARG A 34 8.26 2.69 -21.99
C ARG A 34 8.04 1.19 -21.97
N ASN A 35 7.86 0.60 -23.15
CA ASN A 35 7.84 -0.86 -23.26
C ASN A 35 9.21 -1.41 -22.86
N PRO A 36 9.32 -2.25 -21.81
CA PRO A 36 10.62 -2.74 -21.35
C PRO A 36 11.42 -3.51 -22.41
N ARG A 37 10.73 -4.09 -23.41
CA ARG A 37 11.33 -4.90 -24.47
C ARG A 37 11.79 -4.08 -25.67
N THR A 38 11.07 -3.02 -26.05
CA THR A 38 11.33 -2.25 -27.30
C THR A 38 11.78 -0.82 -27.06
N GLY A 39 11.65 -0.29 -25.84
CA GLY A 39 11.98 1.09 -25.49
C GLY A 39 10.98 2.13 -26.00
N THR A 40 9.98 1.73 -26.79
CA THR A 40 8.97 2.63 -27.35
C THR A 40 8.09 3.23 -26.26
N GLU A 41 7.79 4.52 -26.40
CA GLU A 41 6.94 5.24 -25.47
C GLU A 41 5.47 4.87 -25.64
N HIS A 42 4.77 4.68 -24.53
CA HIS A 42 3.34 4.39 -24.48
C HIS A 42 2.67 5.21 -23.39
N LYS A 43 1.52 5.80 -23.72
CA LYS A 43 0.67 6.48 -22.74
C LYS A 43 0.00 5.45 -21.85
N ILE A 44 0.13 5.63 -20.55
CA ILE A 44 -0.55 4.84 -19.52
C ILE A 44 -1.72 5.68 -19.02
N SER A 45 -2.94 5.22 -19.32
CA SER A 45 -4.17 5.92 -18.97
C SER A 45 -4.31 6.10 -17.44
N PRO A 46 -5.01 7.17 -17.00
CA PRO A 46 -5.30 7.36 -15.59
C PRO A 46 -6.16 6.20 -15.07
N ARG A 47 -5.91 5.79 -13.82
CA ARG A 47 -6.64 4.67 -13.19
C ARG A 47 -6.60 4.74 -11.67
N HIS A 48 -7.50 4.02 -11.04
CA HIS A 48 -7.49 3.78 -9.60
C HIS A 48 -6.69 2.51 -9.29
N THR A 49 -5.92 2.53 -8.21
CA THR A 49 -5.20 1.35 -7.69
C THR A 49 -5.44 1.25 -6.20
N VAL A 50 -5.40 0.04 -5.69
CA VAL A 50 -5.34 -0.19 -4.24
C VAL A 50 -3.87 -0.15 -3.82
N VAL A 51 -3.59 0.49 -2.69
CA VAL A 51 -2.28 0.49 -2.04
C VAL A 51 -2.45 -0.10 -0.64
N PHE A 52 -1.62 -1.08 -0.31
CA PHE A 52 -1.50 -1.60 1.05
C PHE A 52 -0.35 -0.90 1.78
N THR A 53 -0.62 -0.39 2.98
CA THR A 53 0.38 0.14 3.90
C THR A 53 0.46 -0.78 5.12
N PRO A 54 1.52 -1.59 5.25
CA PRO A 54 1.67 -2.49 6.40
C PRO A 54 1.83 -1.71 7.71
N SER A 55 1.30 -2.27 8.80
CA SER A 55 1.46 -1.73 10.15
C SER A 55 2.92 -1.82 10.61
N ALA A 56 3.28 -1.06 11.65
CA ALA A 56 4.58 -1.21 12.31
C ALA A 56 4.77 -2.64 12.83
N GLN A 57 3.78 -3.17 13.56
CA GLN A 57 3.81 -4.53 14.08
C GLN A 57 4.03 -5.60 13.01
N LEU A 58 3.37 -5.49 11.84
CA LEU A 58 3.57 -6.42 10.74
C LEU A 58 4.99 -6.31 10.17
N ARG A 59 5.54 -5.10 10.06
CA ARG A 59 6.92 -4.88 9.60
C ARG A 59 7.94 -5.45 10.58
N ASP A 60 7.71 -5.29 11.88
CA ASP A 60 8.60 -5.77 12.94
C ASP A 60 8.61 -7.30 12.98
N LEU A 61 7.45 -7.94 12.85
CA LEU A 61 7.32 -9.40 12.75
C LEU A 61 8.00 -9.97 11.49
N LEU A 62 8.02 -9.22 10.39
CA LEU A 62 8.66 -9.62 9.14
C LEU A 62 10.18 -9.37 9.15
N ASN A 63 10.66 -8.36 9.87
CA ASN A 63 12.06 -7.95 9.90
C ASN A 63 12.56 -7.85 11.36
N PRO A 64 12.69 -8.98 12.08
CA PRO A 64 13.01 -8.99 13.50
C PRO A 64 14.37 -8.36 13.84
N GLU A 65 15.32 -8.35 12.90
CA GLU A 65 16.67 -7.80 13.11
C GLU A 65 16.77 -6.28 12.87
N ALA A 66 15.73 -5.65 12.31
CA ALA A 66 15.76 -4.22 11.93
C ALA A 66 15.26 -3.28 13.05
N LEU A 67 15.08 -3.77 14.28
CA LEU A 67 14.73 -2.92 15.42
C LEU A 67 15.98 -2.19 15.94
N PRO A 68 16.09 -0.85 15.82
CA PRO A 68 16.92 -0.12 16.76
C PRO A 68 16.30 -0.26 18.14
N ASP A 69 17.14 -0.53 19.15
CA ASP A 69 16.78 -0.64 20.57
C ASP A 69 15.88 0.52 21.02
N LYS A 70 14.56 0.33 20.92
CA LYS A 70 13.57 1.20 21.58
C LYS A 70 13.29 0.65 22.97
N ILE A 71 14.35 0.57 23.78
CA ILE A 71 14.25 0.51 25.24
C ILE A 71 15.09 1.66 25.80
N SER A 72 14.56 2.87 25.71
CA SER A 72 14.74 3.85 26.78
C SER A 72 13.65 4.90 26.71
N LYS A 73 13.17 5.30 27.89
CA LYS A 73 12.14 6.31 28.22
C LYS A 73 10.71 5.77 28.34
N SER A 74 10.40 5.23 29.52
CA SER A 74 9.63 5.98 30.54
C SER A 74 9.38 5.14 31.80
N ALA A 75 10.23 5.33 32.82
CA ALA A 75 9.92 5.26 34.25
C ALA A 75 11.08 5.93 34.99
#